data_AF-A0A963IHM5-F1
#
_entry.id   AF-A0A963IHM5-F1
#
_cell.length_a   1.000
_cell.length_b   1.000
_cell.length_c   1.000
_cell.angle_alpha   90.00
_cell.angle_beta   90.00
_cell.angle_gamma   90.00
#
_symmetry.space_group_name_H-M   'P 1'
#
loop_
_entity.id
_entity.type
_entity.pdbx_description
1 polymer ?
#
loop_
_entity_poly.entity_id
_entity_poly.type
_entity_poly.pdbx_seq_one_letter_code
_entity_poly.pdbx_strand_id
1 'polypeptide(L)'
;MAAIVPDGWRELSVSGAAQREIETLAVLADGLPDAYTVYHAVHWTNVGQHHALYGEIDFAVVNRAGDLLLIEQKSGFLDETAEGLVKQYPGKSKSVPIQISRMVSALRGKLANRGDIPRVHTDALLFCPDYRVKQPETAGLAPERIVDACRRAQLCQVIQALLPASEHTAAAPRVHRFLRDLIQLESDVSALMGRARDMVTRVSGGLAHWARQLDFSPYRLRVKGTAGSGKTQLALAEFRATLAAGKRPLYVCYNRPLADHFSRIAPA
;
A
#
# COMPACT_ATOMS: atom_id res chain seq x y z
N MET A 1 14.79 11.76 -16.25
CA MET A 1 13.67 11.28 -15.42
C MET A 1 14.23 10.25 -14.47
N ALA A 2 13.81 10.28 -13.21
CA ALA A 2 14.29 9.32 -12.21
C ALA A 2 13.79 7.91 -12.53
N ALA A 3 14.60 6.91 -12.20
CA ALA A 3 14.18 5.52 -12.26
C ALA A 3 13.23 5.22 -11.10
N ILE A 4 12.12 4.52 -11.35
CA ILE A 4 11.16 4.10 -10.32
C ILE A 4 11.26 2.58 -10.14
N VAL A 5 11.37 2.12 -8.89
CA VAL A 5 11.53 0.70 -8.56
C VAL A 5 10.52 0.31 -7.47
N PRO A 6 9.78 -0.80 -7.63
CA PRO A 6 9.71 -1.66 -8.82
C PRO A 6 9.02 -0.98 -10.02
N ASP A 7 9.32 -1.48 -11.23
CA ASP A 7 8.67 -1.08 -12.48
C ASP A 7 7.19 -1.51 -12.52
N GLY A 8 6.44 -1.11 -13.56
CA GLY A 8 5.02 -1.50 -13.74
C GLY A 8 4.03 -0.74 -12.84
N TRP A 9 4.51 0.21 -12.04
CA TRP A 9 3.68 0.99 -11.12
C TRP A 9 2.56 1.80 -11.82
N ARG A 10 2.72 2.13 -13.10
CA ARG A 10 1.72 2.84 -13.92
C ARG A 10 0.51 1.99 -14.31
N GLU A 11 0.63 0.67 -14.26
CA GLU A 11 -0.42 -0.27 -14.67
C GLU A 11 -1.30 -0.71 -13.49
N LEU A 12 -0.98 -0.26 -12.27
CA LEU A 12 -1.74 -0.56 -11.07
C LEU A 12 -3.07 0.22 -11.07
N SER A 13 -4.19 -0.47 -11.27
CA SER A 13 -5.53 0.10 -11.10
C SER A 13 -5.89 0.15 -9.60
N VAL A 14 -5.76 1.31 -8.96
CA VAL A 14 -6.00 1.45 -7.51
C VAL A 14 -6.85 2.68 -7.18
N SER A 15 -7.58 2.63 -6.06
CA SER A 15 -8.48 3.70 -5.59
C SER A 15 -8.02 4.29 -4.26
N GLY A 16 -8.27 5.58 -4.02
CA GLY A 16 -8.09 6.21 -2.70
C GLY A 16 -6.63 6.54 -2.37
N ALA A 17 -6.15 6.15 -1.17
CA ALA A 17 -4.78 6.48 -0.72
C ALA A 17 -3.70 5.94 -1.68
N ALA A 18 -3.89 4.73 -2.21
CA ALA A 18 -2.99 4.15 -3.20
C ALA A 18 -3.01 4.89 -4.55
N GLN A 19 -4.11 5.58 -4.89
CA GLN A 19 -4.13 6.46 -6.07
C GLN A 19 -3.24 7.70 -5.83
N ARG A 20 -3.27 8.28 -4.62
CA ARG A 20 -2.39 9.40 -4.28
C ARG A 20 -0.92 9.03 -4.34
N GLU A 21 -0.57 7.82 -3.92
CA GLU A 21 0.81 7.32 -4.05
C GLU A 21 1.25 7.20 -5.52
N ILE A 22 0.37 6.69 -6.39
CA ILE A 22 0.64 6.62 -7.84
C ILE A 22 0.79 8.01 -8.46
N GLU A 23 -0.07 8.96 -8.09
CA GLU A 23 0.04 10.36 -8.54
C GLU A 23 1.38 10.98 -8.12
N THR A 24 1.82 10.72 -6.88
CA THR A 24 3.11 11.18 -6.39
C THR A 24 4.26 10.50 -7.13
N LEU A 25 4.18 9.20 -7.42
CA LEU A 25 5.18 8.50 -8.21
C LEU A 25 5.33 9.09 -9.61
N ALA A 26 4.23 9.51 -10.25
CA ALA A 26 4.29 10.21 -11.52
C ALA A 26 5.02 11.56 -11.40
N VAL A 27 4.70 12.34 -10.37
CA VAL A 27 5.41 13.60 -10.10
C VAL A 27 6.91 13.37 -9.87
N LEU A 28 7.28 12.34 -9.11
CA LEU A 28 8.68 12.02 -8.82
C LEU A 28 9.42 11.50 -10.06
N ALA A 29 8.80 10.62 -10.85
CA ALA A 29 9.38 10.08 -12.08
C ALA A 29 9.70 11.20 -13.09
N ASP A 30 8.74 12.10 -13.27
CA ASP A 30 8.81 13.14 -14.29
C ASP A 30 9.63 14.36 -13.80
N GLY A 31 9.55 14.69 -12.51
CA GLY A 31 10.13 15.89 -11.94
C GLY A 31 11.56 15.72 -11.40
N LEU A 32 12.02 14.51 -11.11
CA LEU A 32 13.40 14.27 -10.67
C LEU A 32 14.34 13.92 -11.86
N PRO A 33 15.59 14.43 -11.85
CA PRO A 33 16.62 14.04 -12.82
C PRO A 33 16.94 12.54 -12.79
N ASP A 34 17.61 12.05 -13.84
CA ASP A 34 18.12 10.66 -13.92
C ASP A 34 19.23 10.34 -12.88
N ALA A 35 19.67 11.34 -12.13
CA ALA A 35 20.56 11.20 -10.99
C ALA A 35 19.91 10.52 -9.78
N TYR A 36 18.59 10.33 -9.81
CA TYR A 36 17.82 9.78 -8.71
C TYR A 36 17.16 8.45 -9.08
N THR A 37 17.08 7.56 -8.09
CA THR A 37 16.22 6.37 -8.13
C THR A 37 15.22 6.46 -7.00
N VAL A 38 13.95 6.26 -7.29
CA VAL A 38 12.86 6.25 -6.31
C VAL A 38 12.41 4.82 -6.11
N TYR A 39 12.42 4.39 -4.86
CA TYR A 39 11.86 3.12 -4.42
C TYR A 39 10.50 3.37 -3.77
N HIS A 40 9.50 2.55 -4.07
CA HIS A 40 8.19 2.59 -3.44
C HIS A 40 7.81 1.21 -2.88
N ALA A 41 6.76 1.17 -2.05
CA ALA A 41 6.36 -0.04 -1.32
C ALA A 41 7.56 -0.66 -0.56
N VAL A 42 8.33 0.18 0.14
CA VAL A 42 9.49 -0.31 0.89
C VAL A 42 9.02 -0.71 2.29
N HIS A 43 8.78 -1.99 2.47
CA HIS A 43 8.39 -2.53 3.76
C HIS A 43 9.50 -3.33 4.41
N TRP A 44 9.52 -3.36 5.73
CA TRP A 44 10.41 -4.23 6.46
C TRP A 44 9.86 -4.69 7.79
N THR A 45 10.22 -5.89 8.19
CA THR A 45 9.99 -6.40 9.53
C THR A 45 11.22 -6.09 10.40
N ASN A 46 10.99 -5.57 11.60
CA ASN A 46 11.98 -5.49 12.65
C ASN A 46 11.61 -6.55 13.70
N VAL A 47 12.41 -7.61 13.81
CA VAL A 47 12.19 -8.67 14.79
C VAL A 47 12.80 -8.21 16.11
N GLY A 48 11.98 -7.57 16.96
CA GLY A 48 12.34 -7.29 18.35
C GLY A 48 12.03 -8.47 19.26
N GLN A 49 12.64 -8.52 20.45
CA GLN A 49 12.55 -9.66 21.39
C GLN A 49 11.14 -10.06 21.84
N HIS A 50 10.09 -9.28 21.57
CA HIS A 50 8.71 -9.64 21.92
C HIS A 50 7.64 -9.39 20.86
N HIS A 51 7.90 -8.66 19.76
CA HIS A 51 6.97 -8.51 18.63
C HIS A 51 7.73 -8.14 17.33
N ALA A 52 7.31 -8.68 16.19
CA ALA A 52 7.75 -8.21 14.88
C ALA A 52 7.06 -6.88 14.58
N LEU A 53 7.81 -5.77 14.60
CA LEU A 53 7.31 -4.46 14.20
C LEU A 53 7.46 -4.33 12.68
N TYR A 54 6.34 -4.25 11.97
CA TYR A 54 6.32 -3.95 10.54
C TYR A 54 6.48 -2.44 10.34
N GLY A 55 7.54 -2.03 9.65
CA GLY A 55 7.78 -0.67 9.18
C GLY A 55 7.48 -0.57 7.68
N GLU A 56 6.94 0.56 7.27
CA GLU A 56 6.59 0.89 5.90
C GLU A 56 7.15 2.28 5.62
N ILE A 57 7.75 2.45 4.44
CA ILE A 57 8.14 3.73 3.86
C ILE A 57 7.39 3.84 2.54
N ASP A 58 6.67 4.95 2.35
CA ASP A 58 5.95 5.19 1.10
C ASP A 58 6.94 5.34 -0.06
N PHE A 59 7.98 6.19 0.11
CA PHE A 59 9.04 6.33 -0.88
C PHE A 59 10.45 6.46 -0.26
N ALA A 60 11.44 5.83 -0.88
CA ALA A 60 12.86 6.06 -0.58
C ALA A 60 13.57 6.56 -1.85
N VAL A 61 14.09 7.78 -1.79
CA VAL A 61 14.84 8.39 -2.90
C VAL A 61 16.34 8.22 -2.66
N VAL A 62 17.05 7.75 -3.67
CA VAL A 62 18.51 7.52 -3.66
C VAL A 62 19.17 8.42 -4.68
N ASN A 63 20.21 9.17 -4.29
CA ASN A 63 21.04 9.96 -5.22
C ASN A 63 22.19 9.11 -5.81
N ARG A 64 23.05 9.70 -6.66
CA ARG A 64 24.17 8.97 -7.27
C ARG A 64 25.21 8.49 -6.26
N ALA A 65 25.34 9.19 -5.13
CA ALA A 65 26.25 8.83 -4.05
C ALA A 65 25.76 7.63 -3.22
N GLY A 66 24.47 7.30 -3.26
CA GLY A 66 23.86 6.30 -2.39
C GLY A 66 23.25 6.86 -1.09
N ASP A 67 23.20 8.18 -0.95
CA ASP A 67 22.48 8.82 0.14
C ASP A 67 20.97 8.67 -0.06
N LEU A 68 20.25 8.68 1.07
CA LEU A 68 18.84 8.33 1.15
C LEU A 68 18.00 9.49 1.70
N LEU A 69 16.89 9.77 1.04
CA LEU A 69 15.80 10.58 1.60
C LEU A 69 14.52 9.75 1.62
N LEU A 70 14.01 9.49 2.82
CA LEU A 70 12.77 8.75 3.06
C LEU A 70 11.61 9.73 3.06
N ILE A 71 10.59 9.45 2.28
CA ILE A 71 9.40 10.28 2.18
C ILE A 71 8.25 9.49 2.79
N GLU A 72 7.69 10.05 3.87
CA GLU A 72 6.43 9.59 4.44
C GLU A 72 5.32 10.47 3.86
N GLN A 73 4.39 9.86 3.14
CA GLN A 73 3.23 10.51 2.57
C GLN A 73 2.00 10.33 3.49
N LYS A 74 1.40 11.45 3.91
CA LYS A 74 0.12 11.44 4.63
C LYS A 74 -0.98 12.10 3.82
N SER A 75 -1.86 11.27 3.27
CA SER A 75 -3.05 11.71 2.52
C SER A 75 -4.26 11.96 3.44
N GLY A 76 -5.15 12.83 2.99
CA GLY A 76 -6.34 13.28 3.74
C GLY A 76 -6.02 14.10 5.01
N PHE A 77 -7.01 14.18 5.92
CA PHE A 77 -6.92 15.06 7.10
C PHE A 77 -5.90 14.61 8.14
N LEU A 78 -5.22 15.58 8.75
CA LEU A 78 -4.37 15.47 9.92
C LEU A 78 -4.90 16.38 11.03
N ASP A 79 -4.60 16.04 12.28
CA ASP A 79 -4.80 16.95 13.41
C ASP A 79 -3.44 17.50 13.83
N GLU A 80 -3.44 18.73 14.36
CA GLU A 80 -2.25 19.38 14.92
C GLU A 80 -2.47 19.51 16.43
N THR A 81 -1.59 18.92 17.22
CA THR A 81 -1.60 19.03 18.68
C THR A 81 -0.36 19.77 19.15
N ALA A 82 -0.28 20.08 20.45
CA ALA A 82 0.94 20.63 21.05
C ALA A 82 2.17 19.70 20.91
N GLU A 83 1.94 18.41 20.65
CA GLU A 83 2.99 17.40 20.46
C GLU A 83 3.30 17.13 18.98
N GLY A 84 2.67 17.85 18.06
CA GLY A 84 2.89 17.75 16.62
C GLY A 84 1.75 17.18 15.81
N LEU A 85 2.07 16.84 14.57
CA LEU A 85 1.09 16.29 13.63
C LEU A 85 0.68 14.88 14.06
N VAL A 86 -0.63 14.64 14.12
CA VAL A 86 -1.19 13.33 14.42
C VAL A 86 -2.20 12.90 13.37
N LYS A 87 -2.21 11.60 13.07
CA LYS A 87 -3.23 10.97 12.22
C LYS A 87 -4.17 10.17 13.11
N GLN A 88 -5.46 10.51 13.04
CA GLN A 88 -6.51 9.76 13.72
C GLN A 88 -6.93 8.55 12.89
N TYR A 89 -7.04 7.43 13.57
CA TYR A 89 -7.68 6.21 13.11
C TYR A 89 -8.80 5.86 14.09
N PRO A 90 -9.80 5.05 13.68
CA PRO A 90 -10.83 4.57 14.61
C PRO A 90 -10.19 3.92 15.85
N GLY A 91 -10.35 4.56 17.02
CA GLY A 91 -9.82 4.09 18.30
C GLY A 91 -8.31 4.26 18.53
N LYS A 92 -7.57 4.95 17.65
CA LYS A 92 -6.12 5.14 17.82
C LYS A 92 -5.62 6.45 17.19
N SER A 93 -4.84 7.22 17.95
CA SER A 93 -4.06 8.33 17.42
C SER A 93 -2.61 7.89 17.18
N LYS A 94 -1.99 8.37 16.09
CA LYS A 94 -0.57 8.15 15.79
C LYS A 94 0.13 9.48 15.54
N SER A 95 1.21 9.74 16.28
CA SER A 95 2.11 10.86 16.02
C SER A 95 2.95 10.62 14.77
N VAL A 96 2.87 11.55 13.83
CA VAL A 96 3.61 11.54 12.56
C VAL A 96 5.12 11.76 12.80
N PRO A 97 5.56 12.74 13.61
CA PRO A 97 6.98 12.90 13.94
C PRO A 97 7.63 11.67 14.56
N ILE A 98 6.94 11.02 15.51
CA ILE A 98 7.44 9.80 16.15
C ILE A 98 7.55 8.66 15.13
N GLN A 99 6.58 8.55 14.22
CA GLN A 99 6.63 7.55 13.15
C GLN A 99 7.85 7.77 12.25
N ILE A 100 8.08 9.00 11.78
CA ILE A 100 9.22 9.34 10.92
C ILE A 100 10.55 9.08 11.62
N SER A 101 10.69 9.48 12.90
CA SER A 101 11.90 9.23 13.68
C SER A 101 12.20 7.73 13.82
N ARG A 102 11.18 6.91 14.10
CA ARG A 102 11.31 5.44 14.16
C ARG A 102 11.70 4.84 12.82
N MET A 103 11.09 5.30 11.74
CA MET A 103 11.39 4.88 10.37
C MET A 103 12.86 5.12 10.01
N VAL A 104 13.35 6.35 10.21
CA VAL A 104 14.76 6.71 9.95
C VAL A 104 15.72 5.89 10.82
N SER A 105 15.42 5.76 12.12
CA SER A 105 16.25 4.98 13.04
C SER A 105 16.33 3.50 12.64
N ALA A 106 15.19 2.90 12.28
CA ALA A 106 15.14 1.51 11.86
C ALA A 106 15.95 1.28 10.56
N LEU A 107 15.80 2.15 9.56
CA LEU A 107 16.54 2.00 8.31
C LEU A 107 18.05 2.19 8.51
N ARG A 108 18.45 3.23 9.26
CA ARG A 108 19.87 3.45 9.61
C ARG A 108 20.45 2.25 10.36
N GLY A 109 19.70 1.68 11.30
CA GLY A 109 20.12 0.47 12.01
C GLY A 109 20.33 -0.72 11.07
N LYS A 110 19.43 -0.92 10.11
CA LYS A 110 19.56 -2.00 9.11
C LYS A 110 20.73 -1.81 8.16
N LEU A 111 20.96 -0.58 7.70
CA LEU A 111 22.12 -0.23 6.88
C LEU A 111 23.43 -0.47 7.66
N ALA A 112 23.48 -0.05 8.92
CA ALA A 112 24.65 -0.26 9.78
C ALA A 112 24.93 -1.75 10.02
N ASN A 113 23.88 -2.56 10.25
CA ASN A 113 24.01 -4.00 10.51
C ASN A 113 24.55 -4.80 9.32
N ARG A 114 24.46 -4.28 8.09
CA ARG A 114 25.04 -4.95 6.93
C ARG A 114 26.57 -4.94 6.95
N GLY A 115 27.20 -3.95 7.57
CA GLY A 115 28.66 -3.84 7.73
C GLY A 115 29.46 -3.60 6.43
N ASP A 116 28.91 -3.98 5.27
CA ASP A 116 29.50 -3.75 3.95
C ASP A 116 29.12 -2.39 3.35
N ILE A 117 28.15 -1.67 3.89
CA ILE A 117 27.72 -0.36 3.37
C ILE A 117 28.50 0.76 4.09
N PRO A 118 29.28 1.60 3.38
CA PRO A 118 29.87 2.80 3.98
C PRO A 118 28.78 3.68 4.58
N ARG A 119 29.11 4.48 5.59
CA ARG A 119 28.12 5.37 6.21
C ARG A 119 27.58 6.36 5.16
N VAL A 120 26.30 6.23 4.85
CA VAL A 120 25.57 7.13 3.93
C VAL A 120 24.72 8.11 4.72
N HIS A 121 24.45 9.27 4.14
CA HIS A 121 23.45 10.17 4.67
C HIS A 121 22.07 9.52 4.50
N THR A 122 21.25 9.56 5.55
CA THR A 122 19.89 9.01 5.52
C THR A 122 19.00 9.97 6.26
N ASP A 123 17.98 10.47 5.59
CA ASP A 123 17.16 11.53 6.13
C ASP A 123 15.68 11.34 5.80
N ALA A 124 14.79 12.21 6.30
CA ALA A 124 13.37 12.11 6.00
C ALA A 124 12.67 13.43 5.68
N LEU A 125 11.61 13.29 4.89
CA LEU A 125 10.67 14.32 4.45
C LEU A 125 9.24 13.85 4.73
N LEU A 126 8.41 14.73 5.26
CA LEU A 126 6.96 14.54 5.33
C LEU A 126 6.31 15.20 4.11
N PHE A 127 5.52 14.43 3.37
CA PHE A 127 4.70 14.93 2.27
C PHE A 127 3.21 14.80 2.57
N CYS A 128 2.49 15.92 2.57
CA CYS A 128 1.06 15.97 2.85
C CYS A 128 0.32 16.58 1.63
N PRO A 129 -0.03 15.78 0.61
CA PRO A 129 -0.60 16.31 -0.64
C PRO A 129 -1.99 16.95 -0.47
N ASP A 130 -2.75 16.54 0.55
CA ASP A 130 -4.14 16.95 0.78
C ASP A 130 -4.33 17.82 2.03
N TYR A 131 -3.25 18.13 2.76
CA TYR A 131 -3.33 18.85 4.03
C TYR A 131 -2.38 20.04 4.04
N ARG A 132 -2.87 21.19 4.50
CA ARG A 132 -2.05 22.37 4.79
C ARG A 132 -1.69 22.37 6.27
N VAL A 133 -0.40 22.38 6.57
CA VAL A 133 0.08 22.49 7.96
C VAL A 133 -0.06 23.93 8.41
N LYS A 134 -0.86 24.15 9.45
CA LYS A 134 -1.19 25.48 9.97
C LYS A 134 -0.06 26.02 10.83
N GLN A 135 0.58 25.16 11.61
CA GLN A 135 1.67 25.54 12.51
C GLN A 135 2.91 24.66 12.27
N PRO A 136 3.74 24.98 11.26
CA PRO A 136 4.92 24.19 10.94
C PRO A 136 5.92 24.07 12.11
N GLU A 137 6.00 25.09 12.96
CA GLU A 137 6.92 25.12 14.11
C GLU A 137 6.52 24.13 15.21
N THR A 138 5.23 23.89 15.39
CA THR A 138 4.72 22.94 16.40
C THR A 138 4.46 21.56 15.81
N ALA A 139 4.63 21.37 14.50
CA ALA A 139 4.39 20.11 13.80
C ALA A 139 5.29 18.95 14.26
N GLY A 140 6.34 19.24 15.03
CA GLY A 140 7.32 18.26 15.53
C GLY A 140 8.37 17.86 14.51
N LEU A 141 8.46 18.57 13.38
CA LEU A 141 9.43 18.39 12.30
C LEU A 141 9.97 19.77 11.89
N ALA A 142 11.21 19.83 11.38
CA ALA A 142 11.74 21.07 10.86
C ALA A 142 10.91 21.52 9.62
N PRO A 143 10.53 22.81 9.49
CA PRO A 143 9.67 23.28 8.41
C PRO A 143 10.16 22.95 6.99
N GLU A 144 11.47 22.95 6.79
CA GLU A 144 12.13 22.57 5.53
C GLU A 144 11.95 21.09 5.17
N ARG A 145 11.52 20.25 6.12
CA ARG A 145 11.22 18.82 5.95
C ARG A 145 9.74 18.54 5.77
N ILE A 146 8.91 19.56 5.62
CA ILE A 146 7.46 19.44 5.42
C ILE A 146 7.12 20.02 4.05
N VAL A 147 6.60 19.18 3.17
CA VAL A 147 5.95 19.61 1.93
C VAL A 147 4.46 19.36 2.08
N ASP A 148 3.70 20.43 2.29
CA ASP A 148 2.25 20.36 2.47
C ASP A 148 1.50 20.68 1.16
N ALA A 149 0.17 20.69 1.22
CA ALA A 149 -0.68 20.92 0.05
C ALA A 149 -0.40 22.26 -0.67
N CYS A 150 0.02 23.30 0.06
CA CYS A 150 0.32 24.61 -0.51
C CYS A 150 1.62 24.61 -1.32
N ARG A 151 2.56 23.72 -1.00
CA ARG A 151 3.87 23.60 -1.67
C ARG A 151 4.07 22.29 -2.41
N ARG A 152 3.01 21.51 -2.64
CA ARG A 152 3.07 20.21 -3.33
C ARG A 152 3.83 20.25 -4.67
N ALA A 153 3.71 21.34 -5.42
CA ALA A 153 4.42 21.52 -6.70
C ALA A 153 5.94 21.65 -6.55
N GLN A 154 6.42 21.99 -5.36
CA GLN A 154 7.84 22.15 -5.02
C GLN A 154 8.46 20.83 -4.53
N LEU A 155 7.72 19.71 -4.48
CA LEU A 155 8.21 18.44 -3.93
C LEU A 155 9.58 18.04 -4.48
N CYS A 156 9.73 18.01 -5.82
CA CYS A 156 11.00 17.63 -6.46
C CYS A 156 12.13 18.63 -6.18
N GLN A 157 11.81 19.93 -6.02
CA GLN A 157 12.81 20.95 -5.68
C GLN A 157 13.31 20.76 -4.25
N VAL A 158 12.41 20.49 -3.31
CA VAL A 158 12.75 20.23 -1.90
C VAL A 158 13.58 18.95 -1.77
N ILE A 159 13.23 17.89 -2.51
CA ILE A 159 14.03 16.65 -2.56
C ILE A 159 15.45 16.95 -3.02
N GLN A 160 15.64 17.72 -4.09
CA GLN A 160 16.97 18.04 -4.61
C GLN A 160 17.79 18.94 -3.65
N ALA A 161 17.13 19.78 -2.85
CA ALA A 161 17.78 20.60 -1.84
C ALA A 161 18.22 19.77 -0.62
N LEU A 162 17.38 18.85 -0.15
CA LEU A 162 17.67 17.96 0.99
C LEU A 162 18.60 16.80 0.61
N LEU A 163 18.56 16.36 -0.64
CA LEU A 163 19.34 15.26 -1.19
C LEU A 163 19.98 15.70 -2.53
N PRO A 164 21.10 16.45 -2.48
CA PRO A 164 21.84 16.83 -3.68
C PRO A 164 22.27 15.59 -4.47
N ALA A 165 22.34 15.68 -5.80
CA ALA A 165 22.65 14.54 -6.66
C ALA A 165 23.99 13.86 -6.30
N SER A 166 24.99 14.67 -5.91
CA SER A 166 26.34 14.27 -5.52
C SER A 166 27.07 13.39 -6.56
N GLU A 167 28.38 13.20 -6.39
CA GLU A 167 29.14 12.28 -7.24
C GLU A 167 28.90 10.82 -6.84
N HIS A 168 29.09 9.91 -7.80
CA HIS A 168 28.92 8.50 -7.53
C HIS A 168 29.94 7.99 -6.51
N THR A 169 29.48 7.21 -5.54
CA THR A 169 30.36 6.57 -4.55
C THR A 169 30.20 5.06 -4.55
N ALA A 170 31.15 4.35 -3.96
CA ALA A 170 31.09 2.90 -3.77
C ALA A 170 29.90 2.43 -2.90
N ALA A 171 29.24 3.33 -2.16
CA ALA A 171 28.07 2.99 -1.35
C ALA A 171 26.81 2.78 -2.20
N ALA A 172 26.65 3.53 -3.30
CA ALA A 172 25.46 3.51 -4.15
C ALA A 172 25.01 2.10 -4.59
N PRO A 173 25.85 1.26 -5.22
CA PRO A 173 25.41 -0.08 -5.64
C PRO A 173 24.99 -0.97 -4.46
N ARG A 174 25.59 -0.79 -3.27
CA ARG A 174 25.25 -1.57 -2.08
C ARG A 174 23.92 -1.13 -1.46
N VAL A 175 23.66 0.17 -1.44
CA VAL A 175 22.36 0.74 -1.02
C VAL A 175 21.25 0.29 -1.97
N HIS A 176 21.46 0.35 -3.28
CA HIS A 176 20.48 -0.12 -4.26
C HIS A 176 20.17 -1.61 -4.07
N ARG A 177 21.18 -2.45 -3.83
CA ARG A 177 20.99 -3.87 -3.53
C ARG A 177 20.18 -4.06 -2.26
N PHE A 178 20.54 -3.36 -1.18
CA PHE A 178 19.82 -3.44 0.09
C PHE A 178 18.33 -3.11 -0.05
N LEU A 179 17.98 -2.02 -0.76
CA LEU A 179 16.57 -1.66 -0.97
C LEU A 179 15.83 -2.67 -1.85
N ARG A 180 16.48 -3.21 -2.89
CA ARG A 180 15.90 -4.29 -3.71
C ARG A 180 15.64 -5.55 -2.89
N ASP A 181 16.56 -5.93 -2.02
CA ASP A 181 16.41 -7.08 -1.12
C ASP A 181 15.19 -6.89 -0.18
N LEU A 182 14.97 -5.67 0.33
CA LEU A 182 13.80 -5.37 1.17
C LEU A 182 12.46 -5.51 0.41
N ILE A 183 12.41 -5.03 -0.83
CA ILE A 183 11.20 -5.11 -1.68
C ILE A 183 10.93 -6.57 -2.12
N GLN A 184 11.96 -7.32 -2.52
CA GLN A 184 11.81 -8.71 -2.97
C GLN A 184 11.33 -9.64 -1.85
N LEU A 185 11.83 -9.43 -0.62
CA LEU A 185 11.37 -10.19 0.54
C LEU A 185 9.86 -10.04 0.75
N GLU A 186 9.30 -8.89 0.40
CA GLU A 186 7.86 -8.66 0.47
C GLU A 186 7.09 -9.32 -0.67
N SER A 187 7.52 -9.26 -1.94
CA SER A 187 6.77 -9.95 -3.01
C SER A 187 6.58 -11.44 -2.71
N ASP A 188 7.58 -12.07 -2.10
CA ASP A 188 7.52 -13.47 -1.69
C ASP A 188 6.60 -13.68 -0.48
N VAL A 189 6.68 -12.80 0.54
CA VAL A 189 5.82 -12.87 1.74
C VAL A 189 4.39 -12.46 1.46
N SER A 190 4.13 -11.43 0.66
CA SER A 190 2.82 -11.00 0.17
C SER A 190 2.22 -12.00 -0.82
N ALA A 191 3.02 -12.77 -1.57
CA ALA A 191 2.51 -13.94 -2.30
C ALA A 191 2.14 -15.10 -1.35
N LEU A 192 2.91 -15.33 -0.27
CA LEU A 192 2.61 -16.31 0.77
C LEU A 192 1.40 -15.92 1.65
N MET A 193 1.33 -14.65 2.06
CA MET A 193 0.25 -14.04 2.83
C MET A 193 -0.95 -13.76 1.94
N GLY A 194 -0.76 -13.54 0.64
CA GLY A 194 -1.79 -13.55 -0.38
C GLY A 194 -2.45 -14.91 -0.43
N ARG A 195 -1.68 -16.01 -0.46
CA ARG A 195 -2.24 -17.38 -0.31
C ARG A 195 -2.93 -17.64 1.04
N ALA A 196 -2.50 -16.98 2.12
CA ALA A 196 -3.11 -17.10 3.45
C ALA A 196 -4.37 -16.22 3.63
N ARG A 197 -4.36 -14.99 3.09
CA ARG A 197 -5.53 -14.10 2.97
C ARG A 197 -6.51 -14.69 1.98
N ASP A 198 -6.08 -15.28 0.88
CA ASP A 198 -6.91 -16.09 0.00
C ASP A 198 -7.49 -17.30 0.72
N MET A 199 -6.94 -17.76 1.85
CA MET A 199 -7.61 -18.75 2.71
C MET A 199 -8.73 -18.12 3.57
N VAL A 200 -8.58 -16.87 4.00
CA VAL A 200 -9.52 -16.15 4.88
C VAL A 200 -10.62 -15.40 4.09
N THR A 201 -10.26 -14.69 3.02
CA THR A 201 -11.19 -13.96 2.13
C THR A 201 -11.97 -14.90 1.19
N ARG A 202 -11.48 -16.13 0.96
CA ARG A 202 -12.21 -17.20 0.26
C ARG A 202 -13.31 -17.85 1.10
N VAL A 203 -13.54 -17.37 2.32
CA VAL A 203 -14.79 -17.65 3.02
C VAL A 203 -15.92 -16.71 2.53
N SER A 204 -15.61 -15.60 1.84
CA SER A 204 -16.60 -14.59 1.43
C SER A 204 -16.86 -14.52 -0.09
N GLY A 205 -15.98 -15.06 -0.93
CA GLY A 205 -16.21 -15.22 -2.39
C GLY A 205 -16.14 -16.67 -2.92
N GLY A 206 -15.73 -17.64 -2.09
CA GLY A 206 -15.47 -19.02 -2.52
C GLY A 206 -16.71 -19.88 -2.74
N LEU A 207 -17.88 -19.51 -2.20
CA LEU A 207 -19.03 -20.40 -2.19
C LEU A 207 -19.51 -20.81 -3.59
N ALA A 208 -19.62 -19.87 -4.53
CA ALA A 208 -20.01 -20.16 -5.91
C ALA A 208 -18.92 -20.89 -6.72
N HIS A 209 -17.66 -20.67 -6.36
CA HIS A 209 -16.52 -21.34 -6.97
C HIS A 209 -16.43 -22.81 -6.51
N TRP A 210 -16.51 -23.06 -5.20
CA TRP A 210 -16.44 -24.38 -4.60
C TRP A 210 -17.68 -25.23 -4.91
N ALA A 211 -18.88 -24.66 -4.86
CA ALA A 211 -20.11 -25.41 -5.18
C ALA A 211 -20.04 -26.03 -6.58
N ARG A 212 -19.55 -25.28 -7.58
CA ARG A 212 -19.43 -25.76 -8.97
C ARG A 212 -18.29 -26.75 -9.22
N GLN A 213 -17.43 -26.98 -8.24
CA GLN A 213 -16.41 -28.04 -8.30
C GLN A 213 -16.89 -29.35 -7.68
N LEU A 214 -18.06 -29.35 -7.04
CA LEU A 214 -18.67 -30.57 -6.54
C LEU A 214 -19.37 -31.29 -7.71
N ASP A 215 -19.10 -32.57 -7.86
CA ASP A 215 -19.79 -33.43 -8.83
C ASP A 215 -20.37 -34.63 -8.09
N PHE A 216 -21.70 -34.78 -8.13
CA PHE A 216 -22.43 -35.87 -7.48
C PHE A 216 -23.84 -36.01 -8.05
N SER A 217 -24.36 -37.23 -8.05
CA SER A 217 -25.70 -37.56 -8.56
C SER A 217 -26.54 -38.28 -7.48
N PRO A 218 -27.77 -37.81 -7.18
CA PRO A 218 -28.40 -36.61 -7.70
C PRO A 218 -27.79 -35.33 -7.10
N TYR A 219 -27.63 -34.29 -7.92
CA TYR A 219 -27.04 -33.03 -7.47
C TYR A 219 -28.02 -32.23 -6.59
N ARG A 220 -27.93 -32.44 -5.27
CA ARG A 220 -28.71 -31.73 -4.23
C ARG A 220 -27.77 -31.10 -3.20
N LEU A 221 -27.49 -29.80 -3.34
CA LEU A 221 -26.57 -29.08 -2.47
C LEU A 221 -27.32 -28.25 -1.41
N ARG A 222 -27.08 -28.53 -0.12
CA ARG A 222 -27.55 -27.69 1.00
C ARG A 222 -26.42 -26.79 1.48
N VAL A 223 -26.59 -25.48 1.35
CA VAL A 223 -25.61 -24.50 1.83
C VAL A 223 -26.10 -23.81 3.10
N LYS A 224 -25.30 -23.87 4.17
CA LYS A 224 -25.50 -23.08 5.39
C LYS A 224 -24.41 -22.01 5.44
N GLY A 225 -24.79 -20.73 5.52
CA GLY A 225 -23.83 -19.63 5.60
C GLY A 225 -24.42 -18.38 6.24
N THR A 226 -23.61 -17.62 6.98
CA THR A 226 -23.96 -16.36 7.65
C THR A 226 -24.29 -15.25 6.65
N ALA A 227 -24.88 -14.13 7.10
CA ALA A 227 -25.12 -12.98 6.22
C ALA A 227 -23.81 -12.52 5.55
N GLY A 228 -23.86 -12.13 4.27
CA GLY A 228 -22.67 -11.74 3.51
C GLY A 228 -21.83 -12.90 2.94
N SER A 229 -22.16 -14.17 3.22
CA SER A 229 -21.40 -15.34 2.74
C SER A 229 -21.53 -15.68 1.24
N GLY A 230 -22.02 -14.77 0.40
CA GLY A 230 -22.14 -15.00 -1.04
C GLY A 230 -23.29 -15.94 -1.50
N LYS A 231 -24.28 -16.27 -0.66
CA LYS A 231 -25.40 -17.17 -1.03
C LYS A 231 -26.18 -16.71 -2.27
N THR A 232 -26.49 -15.41 -2.36
CA THR A 232 -27.22 -14.85 -3.50
C THR A 232 -26.38 -14.91 -4.78
N GLN A 233 -25.06 -14.77 -4.67
CA GLN A 233 -24.15 -14.92 -5.81
C GLN A 233 -24.05 -16.37 -6.30
N LEU A 234 -24.02 -17.35 -5.37
CA LEU A 234 -24.14 -18.77 -5.73
C LEU A 234 -25.45 -19.03 -6.48
N ALA A 235 -26.59 -18.55 -5.94
CA ALA A 235 -27.89 -18.74 -6.58
C ALA A 235 -27.92 -18.16 -8.01
N LEU A 236 -27.33 -16.97 -8.22
CA LEU A 236 -27.23 -16.35 -9.54
C LEU A 236 -26.32 -17.13 -10.51
N ALA A 237 -25.21 -17.68 -10.01
CA ALA A 237 -24.29 -18.49 -10.81
C ALA A 237 -24.94 -19.81 -11.26
N GLU A 238 -25.64 -20.51 -10.37
CA GLU A 238 -26.39 -21.73 -10.70
C GLU A 238 -27.55 -21.45 -11.66
N PHE A 239 -28.24 -20.32 -11.48
CA PHE A 239 -29.31 -19.89 -12.37
C PHE A 239 -28.79 -19.67 -13.81
N ARG A 240 -27.66 -18.95 -13.95
CA ARG A 240 -26.97 -18.73 -15.24
C ARG A 240 -26.50 -20.03 -15.88
N ALA A 241 -25.90 -20.93 -15.11
CA ALA A 241 -25.43 -22.22 -15.61
C ALA A 241 -26.59 -23.09 -16.11
N THR A 242 -27.73 -23.06 -15.41
CA THR A 242 -28.93 -23.79 -15.80
C THR A 242 -29.51 -23.27 -17.12
N LEU A 243 -29.54 -21.94 -17.31
CA LEU A 243 -29.93 -21.33 -18.58
C LEU A 243 -28.96 -21.71 -19.71
N ALA A 244 -27.65 -21.63 -19.46
CA ALA A 244 -26.62 -22.01 -20.43
C ALA A 244 -26.71 -23.48 -20.84
N ALA A 245 -27.19 -24.35 -19.95
CA ALA A 245 -27.47 -25.75 -20.23
C ALA A 245 -28.82 -25.99 -20.95
N GLY A 246 -29.52 -24.93 -21.38
CA GLY A 246 -30.82 -25.01 -22.07
C GLY A 246 -31.99 -25.44 -21.17
N LYS A 247 -31.82 -25.40 -19.85
CA LYS A 247 -32.84 -25.78 -18.87
C LYS A 247 -33.55 -24.55 -18.32
N ARG A 248 -34.69 -24.76 -17.64
CA ARG A 248 -35.51 -23.70 -17.05
C ARG A 248 -35.28 -23.65 -15.53
N PRO A 249 -34.45 -22.72 -15.01
CA PRO A 249 -34.26 -22.58 -13.57
C PRO A 249 -35.49 -21.94 -12.90
N LEU A 250 -35.72 -22.29 -11.63
CA LEU A 250 -36.70 -21.65 -10.75
C LEU A 250 -35.98 -21.18 -9.49
N TYR A 251 -36.01 -19.87 -9.23
CA TYR A 251 -35.53 -19.29 -7.98
C TYR A 251 -36.71 -19.01 -7.05
N VAL A 252 -36.68 -19.57 -5.84
CA VAL A 252 -37.72 -19.37 -4.82
C VAL A 252 -37.08 -18.78 -3.57
N CYS A 253 -37.62 -17.67 -3.08
CA CYS A 253 -37.24 -17.10 -1.79
C CYS A 253 -38.46 -16.50 -1.09
N TYR A 254 -38.44 -16.48 0.24
CA TYR A 254 -39.54 -15.93 1.04
C TYR A 254 -39.66 -14.40 0.93
N ASN A 255 -38.55 -13.69 0.73
CA ASN A 255 -38.48 -12.23 0.79
C ASN A 255 -38.77 -11.59 -0.59
N ARG A 256 -39.87 -10.84 -0.71
CA ARG A 256 -40.29 -10.18 -1.96
C ARG A 256 -39.26 -9.17 -2.50
N PRO A 257 -38.75 -8.21 -1.71
CA PRO A 257 -37.63 -7.35 -2.12
C PRO A 257 -36.41 -8.09 -2.69
N LEU A 258 -36.05 -9.25 -2.12
CA LEU A 258 -34.96 -10.07 -2.62
C LEU A 258 -35.30 -10.71 -3.97
N ALA A 259 -36.54 -11.19 -4.14
CA ALA A 259 -37.03 -11.72 -5.42
C ALA A 259 -37.03 -10.66 -6.52
N ASP A 260 -37.48 -9.44 -6.22
CA ASP A 260 -37.51 -8.32 -7.18
C ASP A 260 -36.09 -7.83 -7.52
N HIS A 261 -35.18 -7.85 -6.54
CA HIS A 261 -33.76 -7.58 -6.81
C HIS A 261 -33.12 -8.69 -7.67
N PHE A 262 -33.36 -9.96 -7.34
CA PHE A 262 -32.84 -11.09 -8.10
C PHE A 262 -33.34 -11.07 -9.55
N SER A 263 -34.63 -10.78 -9.76
CA SER A 263 -35.22 -10.70 -11.11
C SER A 263 -34.61 -9.59 -11.97
N ARG A 264 -34.11 -8.51 -11.38
CA ARG A 264 -33.41 -7.43 -12.11
C ARG A 264 -31.99 -7.80 -12.54
N ILE A 265 -31.31 -8.64 -11.78
CA ILE A 265 -29.89 -9.00 -11.99
C ILE A 265 -29.72 -10.37 -12.66
N ALA A 266 -30.77 -11.19 -12.64
CA ALA A 266 -30.83 -12.47 -13.33
C ALA A 266 -30.94 -12.23 -14.85
N PRO A 267 -30.15 -12.95 -15.66
CA PRO A 267 -30.33 -12.92 -17.10
C PRO A 267 -31.67 -13.55 -17.51
N ALA A 268 -32.23 -13.05 -18.60
CA ALA A 268 -33.44 -13.57 -19.23
C ALA A 268 -33.20 -14.95 -19.86
#